data_AF-A0A971QPP2-F1
#
_entry.id   AF-A0A971QPP2-F1
#
_cell.length_a   1.000
_cell.length_b   1.000
_cell.length_c   1.000
_cell.angle_alpha   90.00
_cell.angle_beta   90.00
_cell.angle_gamma   90.00
#
_symmetry.space_group_name_H-M   'P 1'
#
loop_
_entity.id
_entity.type
_entity.pdbx_description
1 polymer ?
#
loop_
_entity_poly.entity_id
_entity_poly.type
_entity_poly.pdbx_seq_one_letter_code
_entity_poly.pdbx_strand_id
1 'polypeptide(L)'
;MKIYMSGKLVDEKDAVVSVFDHGLLYGDGVFEGIRAYNGRVFLLDEHIDRLYDSAKAIALGIPMSKEEMVQAVVDTCKANDIKDGYIRLVVTRGVGTLGLNPY
;
A
#
# COMPACT_ATOMS: atom_id res chain seq x y z
N MET A 1 12.04 5.21 10.31
CA MET A 1 10.79 5.77 9.71
C MET A 1 9.58 4.99 10.22
N LYS A 2 8.38 5.57 10.24
CA LYS A 2 7.11 4.86 10.50
C LYS A 2 6.52 4.36 9.18
N ILE A 3 6.18 3.07 9.11
CA ILE A 3 5.57 2.43 7.94
C ILE A 3 4.15 2.03 8.28
N TYR A 4 3.18 2.34 7.41
CA TYR A 4 1.83 1.81 7.55
C TYR A 4 1.78 0.37 7.06
N MET A 5 1.33 -0.53 7.94
CA MET A 5 1.10 -1.94 7.63
C MET A 5 -0.26 -2.36 8.18
N SER A 6 -1.20 -2.63 7.27
CA SER A 6 -2.51 -3.26 7.57
C SER A 6 -3.21 -2.68 8.81
N GLY A 7 -3.35 -1.36 8.88
CA GLY A 7 -4.07 -0.67 9.96
C GLY A 7 -3.20 -0.07 11.08
N LYS A 8 -1.88 -0.28 11.08
CA LYS A 8 -0.98 0.25 12.11
C LYS A 8 0.29 0.87 11.54
N LEU A 9 0.81 1.89 12.22
CA LEU A 9 2.15 2.40 11.98
C LEU A 9 3.16 1.58 12.78
N VAL A 10 4.11 0.96 12.09
CA VAL A 10 5.22 0.19 12.68
C VAL A 10 6.54 0.89 12.45
N ASP A 11 7.56 0.54 13.24
CA ASP A 11 8.93 0.96 12.92
C ASP A 11 9.42 0.20 11.69
N GLU A 12 10.30 0.84 10.92
CA GLU A 12 10.86 0.29 9.68
C GLU A 12 11.46 -1.13 9.82
N LYS A 13 12.13 -1.41 10.94
CA LYS A 13 12.69 -2.75 11.23
C LYS A 13 11.60 -3.84 11.42
N ASP A 14 10.41 -3.42 11.81
CA ASP A 14 9.26 -4.28 12.07
C ASP A 14 8.33 -4.35 10.84
N ALA A 15 8.65 -3.61 9.78
CA ALA A 15 7.91 -3.59 8.53
C ALA A 15 8.27 -4.80 7.65
N VAL A 16 7.87 -5.99 8.09
CA VAL A 16 8.19 -7.27 7.45
C VAL A 16 6.94 -7.96 6.90
N VAL A 17 7.12 -8.68 5.80
CA VAL A 17 6.09 -9.52 5.18
C VAL A 17 6.43 -11.00 5.39
N SER A 18 5.41 -11.86 5.45
CA SER A 18 5.60 -13.31 5.51
C SER A 18 6.28 -13.83 4.25
N VAL A 19 7.11 -14.87 4.40
CA VAL A 19 7.67 -15.61 3.26
C VAL A 19 6.60 -16.35 2.45
N PHE A 20 5.41 -16.53 3.01
CA PHE A 20 4.25 -17.15 2.36
C PHE A 20 3.30 -16.13 1.71
N ASP A 21 3.67 -14.85 1.68
CA ASP A 21 2.89 -13.84 0.98
C ASP A 21 3.02 -14.04 -0.54
N HIS A 22 1.89 -14.15 -1.22
CA HIS A 22 1.82 -14.34 -2.67
C HIS A 22 2.37 -13.15 -3.46
N GLY A 23 2.41 -11.95 -2.88
CA GLY A 23 3.12 -10.81 -3.41
C GLY A 23 4.63 -11.05 -3.49
N LEU A 24 5.21 -11.77 -2.54
CA LEU A 24 6.61 -12.20 -2.58
C LEU A 24 6.81 -13.41 -3.49
N LEU A 25 5.95 -14.43 -3.38
CA LEU A 25 6.13 -15.70 -4.08
C LEU A 25 5.88 -15.61 -5.59
N TYR A 26 4.91 -14.80 -6.01
CA TYR A 26 4.40 -14.78 -7.38
C TYR A 26 4.31 -13.38 -7.99
N GLY A 27 4.65 -12.34 -7.22
CA GLY A 27 4.41 -10.95 -7.64
C GLY A 27 2.92 -10.60 -7.69
N ASP A 28 2.06 -11.34 -6.98
CA ASP A 28 0.61 -11.10 -6.94
C ASP A 28 0.27 -9.92 -6.02
N GLY A 29 0.34 -8.73 -6.61
CA GLY A 29 0.06 -7.47 -5.94
C GLY A 29 0.12 -6.29 -6.90
N VAL A 30 -0.23 -5.12 -6.36
CA VAL A 30 -0.20 -3.84 -7.08
C VAL A 30 0.53 -2.80 -6.25
N PHE A 31 1.03 -1.75 -6.91
CA PHE A 31 1.69 -0.65 -6.22
C PHE A 31 1.43 0.68 -6.90
N GLU A 32 1.66 1.76 -6.14
CA GLU A 32 1.65 3.12 -6.63
C GLU A 32 2.92 3.89 -6.24
N GLY A 33 3.22 4.89 -7.05
CA GLY A 33 4.35 5.79 -6.85
C GLY A 33 3.90 7.23 -6.80
N ILE A 34 3.86 7.82 -5.62
CA ILE A 34 3.20 9.11 -5.38
C ILE A 34 4.24 10.11 -4.87
N ARG A 35 4.13 11.37 -5.28
CA ARG A 35 5.01 12.44 -4.82
C ARG A 35 4.32 13.35 -3.82
N ALA A 36 5.06 13.76 -2.79
CA ALA A 36 4.70 14.87 -1.94
C ALA A 36 5.59 16.08 -2.26
N TYR A 37 4.99 17.26 -2.29
CA TYR A 37 5.67 18.54 -2.47
C TYR A 37 5.15 19.54 -1.44
N ASN A 38 6.06 20.19 -0.70
CA ASN A 38 5.72 21.21 0.30
C ASN A 38 4.56 20.78 1.24
N GLY A 39 4.60 19.54 1.73
CA GLY A 39 3.62 18.98 2.67
C GLY A 39 2.29 18.58 2.05
N ARG A 40 2.16 18.58 0.72
CA ARG A 40 0.94 18.14 0.00
C ARG A 40 1.25 16.93 -0.87
N VAL A 41 0.40 15.91 -0.78
CA VAL A 41 0.49 14.73 -1.65
C VAL A 41 -0.17 15.09 -2.98
N PHE A 42 0.59 15.02 -4.08
CA PHE A 42 0.15 15.47 -5.39
C PHE A 42 -0.71 14.39 -6.07
N LEU A 43 -1.90 14.78 -6.54
CA LEU A 43 -2.87 13.91 -7.24
C LEU A 43 -3.20 12.61 -6.47
N LEU A 44 -3.33 12.72 -5.14
CA LEU A 44 -3.52 11.54 -4.28
C LEU A 44 -4.76 10.74 -4.68
N ASP A 45 -5.90 11.40 -4.91
CA ASP A 45 -7.16 10.73 -5.24
C ASP A 45 -7.03 9.96 -6.57
N GLU A 46 -6.40 10.54 -7.59
CA GLU A 46 -6.18 9.89 -8.88
C GLU A 46 -5.23 8.69 -8.78
N HIS A 47 -4.21 8.79 -7.92
CA HIS A 47 -3.33 7.65 -7.63
C HIS A 47 -4.08 6.53 -6.89
N ILE A 48 -4.94 6.86 -5.93
CA ILE A 48 -5.76 5.86 -5.23
C ILE A 48 -6.77 5.22 -6.19
N ASP A 49 -7.42 5.99 -7.06
CA ASP A 49 -8.31 5.44 -8.09
C ASP A 49 -7.60 4.38 -8.95
N ARG A 50 -6.40 4.71 -9.45
CA ARG A 50 -5.61 3.78 -10.27
C ARG A 50 -5.14 2.55 -9.49
N LEU A 51 -4.81 2.68 -8.21
CA LEU A 51 -4.47 1.54 -7.36
C LEU A 51 -5.64 0.54 -7.28
N TYR A 52 -6.85 1.03 -7.04
CA TYR A 52 -8.05 0.20 -6.95
C TYR A 52 -8.44 -0.42 -8.30
N ASP A 53 -8.28 0.32 -9.40
CA ASP A 53 -8.47 -0.22 -10.75
C ASP A 53 -7.46 -1.33 -11.07
N SER A 54 -6.20 -1.14 -10.66
CA SER A 54 -5.15 -2.16 -10.82
C SER A 54 -5.44 -3.40 -9.99
N ALA A 55 -5.87 -3.24 -8.74
CA ALA A 55 -6.27 -4.35 -7.88
C ALA A 55 -7.46 -5.12 -8.48
N LYS A 56 -8.46 -4.39 -9.00
CA LYS A 56 -9.61 -4.98 -9.70
C LYS A 56 -9.19 -5.80 -10.92
N ALA A 57 -8.21 -5.33 -11.70
CA ALA A 57 -7.73 -6.03 -12.89
C ALA A 57 -7.12 -7.41 -12.59
N ILE A 58 -6.60 -7.61 -11.38
CA ILE A 58 -6.08 -8.91 -10.89
C ILE A 58 -7.03 -9.61 -9.92
N ALA A 59 -8.31 -9.19 -9.88
CA ALA A 59 -9.32 -9.70 -8.94
C ALA A 59 -8.87 -9.66 -7.46
N LEU A 60 -8.11 -8.64 -7.07
CA LEU A 60 -7.69 -8.37 -5.69
C LEU A 60 -8.66 -7.44 -4.99
N GLY A 61 -9.37 -7.96 -3.99
CA GLY A 61 -10.22 -7.17 -3.10
C GLY A 61 -9.37 -6.47 -2.03
N ILE A 62 -9.33 -5.14 -2.05
CA ILE A 62 -8.70 -4.35 -0.99
C ILE A 62 -9.72 -4.23 0.17
N PRO A 63 -9.40 -4.70 1.40
CA PRO A 63 -10.33 -4.66 2.53
C PRO A 63 -10.36 -3.27 3.21
N MET A 64 -10.32 -2.20 2.42
CA MET A 64 -10.36 -0.80 2.86
C MET A 64 -11.08 0.03 1.81
N SER A 65 -11.81 1.05 2.24
CA SER A 65 -12.39 2.05 1.33
C SER A 65 -11.29 2.96 0.76
N LYS A 66 -11.58 3.64 -0.37
CA LYS A 66 -10.63 4.59 -0.97
C LYS A 66 -10.31 5.73 0.00
N GLU A 67 -11.32 6.20 0.74
CA GLU A 67 -11.19 7.25 1.75
C GLU A 67 -10.29 6.81 2.91
N GLU A 68 -10.43 5.57 3.37
CA GLU A 68 -9.54 5.01 4.40
C GLU A 68 -8.10 4.89 3.90
N MET A 69 -7.90 4.52 2.63
CA MET A 69 -6.57 4.46 2.01
C MET A 69 -5.93 5.86 1.89
N VAL A 70 -6.69 6.86 1.43
CA VAL A 70 -6.25 8.27 1.39
C VAL A 70 -5.80 8.72 2.78
N GLN A 71 -6.62 8.47 3.79
CA GLN A 71 -6.31 8.84 5.17
C GLN A 71 -5.05 8.14 5.68
N ALA A 72 -4.88 6.85 5.38
CA ALA A 72 -3.69 6.08 5.75
C ALA A 72 -2.41 6.68 5.12
N VAL A 73 -2.44 7.07 3.84
CA VAL A 73 -1.31 7.73 3.18
C VAL A 73 -0.98 9.06 3.86
N VAL A 74 -1.99 9.90 4.10
CA VAL A 74 -1.83 11.22 4.73
C VAL A 74 -1.27 11.09 6.15
N ASP A 75 -1.79 10.18 6.95
CA ASP A 75 -1.34 10.00 8.34
C ASP A 75 0.07 9.41 8.41
N THR A 76 0.45 8.56 7.44
CA THR A 76 1.83 8.07 7.32
C THR A 76 2.79 9.19 6.95
N CYS A 77 2.42 10.09 6.04
CA CYS A 77 3.23 11.28 5.73
C CYS A 77 3.40 12.18 6.96
N LYS A 78 2.31 12.43 7.71
CA LYS A 78 2.35 13.23 8.94
C LYS A 78 3.24 12.61 10.02
N ALA A 79 3.12 11.30 10.25
CA ALA A 79 3.91 10.60 11.26
C ALA A 79 5.43 10.63 10.99
N ASN A 80 5.82 10.91 9.75
CA ASN A 80 7.21 11.03 9.32
C ASN A 80 7.63 12.48 8.98
N ASP A 81 6.77 13.46 9.23
CA ASP A 81 6.96 14.87 8.85
C ASP A 81 7.43 15.09 7.39
N ILE A 82 6.86 14.33 6.45
CA ILE A 82 7.21 14.42 5.04
C ILE A 82 6.72 15.76 4.46
N LYS A 83 7.66 16.60 4.02
CA LYS A 83 7.37 17.80 3.23
C LYS A 83 7.54 17.54 1.73
N ASP A 84 8.71 17.04 1.36
CA ASP A 84 9.03 16.67 -0.01
C ASP A 84 9.51 15.22 0.00
N GLY A 85 8.88 14.38 -0.82
CA GLY A 85 9.15 12.95 -0.73
C GLY A 85 8.46 12.11 -1.78
N TYR A 86 8.70 10.81 -1.64
CA TYR A 86 8.09 9.78 -2.46
C TYR A 86 7.41 8.76 -1.56
N ILE A 87 6.19 8.40 -1.90
CA ILE A 87 5.37 7.42 -1.19
C ILE A 87 5.25 6.21 -2.12
N ARG A 88 5.65 5.04 -1.59
CA ARG A 88 5.44 3.75 -2.23
C ARG A 88 4.29 3.05 -1.51
N LEU A 89 3.13 3.01 -2.15
CA LEU A 89 1.98 2.27 -1.65
C LEU A 89 1.97 0.88 -2.30
N VAL A 90 1.80 -0.18 -1.52
CA VAL A 90 1.83 -1.57 -2.00
C VAL A 90 0.69 -2.33 -1.37
N VAL A 91 -0.02 -3.13 -2.19
CA VAL A 91 -1.04 -4.07 -1.73
C VAL A 91 -0.71 -5.43 -2.33
N THR A 92 -0.56 -6.45 -1.49
CA THR A 92 -0.36 -7.83 -1.92
C THR A 92 -1.64 -8.64 -1.74
N ARG A 93 -1.71 -9.79 -2.42
CA ARG A 93 -2.74 -10.81 -2.16
C ARG A 93 -2.76 -11.29 -0.71
N GLY A 94 -1.61 -11.26 -0.04
CA GLY A 94 -1.43 -11.73 1.32
C GLY A 94 -0.97 -13.19 1.38
N VAL A 95 -1.09 -13.78 2.56
CA VAL A 95 -0.61 -15.13 2.86
C VAL A 95 -1.60 -16.16 2.33
N GLY A 96 -1.09 -17.15 1.60
CA GLY A 96 -1.87 -18.28 1.09
C GLY A 96 -1.09 -19.60 1.11
N THR A 97 -1.71 -20.67 0.61
CA THR A 97 -1.00 -21.94 0.37
C THR A 97 -0.01 -21.79 -0.79
N LEU A 98 0.95 -22.71 -0.96
CA LEU A 98 1.90 -22.68 -2.09
C LEU A 98 1.27 -23.01 -3.46
N GLY A 99 -0.06 -23.10 -3.52
CA GLY A 99 -0.79 -23.23 -4.78
C GLY A 99 -1.01 -21.87 -5.42
N LEU A 100 -1.04 -21.84 -6.76
CA LEU A 100 -1.32 -20.63 -7.55
C LEU A 100 -2.78 -20.19 -7.51
N ASN A 101 -3.67 -20.98 -6.90
CA ASN A 101 -5.07 -20.62 -6.76
C ASN A 101 -5.23 -19.66 -5.56
N PRO A 102 -5.65 -18.40 -5.77
CA PRO A 102 -5.82 -17.42 -4.71
C PRO A 102 -7.16 -17.56 -3.96
N TYR A 103 -8.01 -18.53 -4.34
CA TYR A 103 -9.29 -18.86 -3.69
C TYR A 103 -9.17 -20.07 -2.75
#